data_AF-A0AAE7JSS1-F1
#
_entry.id   AF-A0AAE7JSS1-F1
#
_cell.length_a   1.000
_cell.length_b   1.000
_cell.length_c   1.000
_cell.angle_alpha   90.00
_cell.angle_beta   90.00
_cell.angle_gamma   90.00
#
_symmetry.space_group_name_H-M   'P 1'
#
loop_
_entity.id
_entity.type
_entity.pdbx_description
1 polymer ?
#
loop_
_entity_poly.entity_id
_entity_poly.type
_entity_poly.pdbx_seq_one_letter_code
_entity_poly.pdbx_strand_id
1 'polypeptide(L)'
;MFKSVLFWKITTLLGLMILMMIPVGMLMDVVQERSGYRQSVVGQVSESTSRAQRILGPVIVIPYTLREEKKNEKGEIKIETSRYQRFVLPESLVVNGRPNVEIRKLGIYQTQVYQGPLDFQVKFGQPDLEDLQHSNITVGQPFLMLSLSDSRGIKSISALNGIQQQAKFEPGTLVSGLSQGIHAPLALASLQKEGLTADFTLNLAGTSSLSLVPVGRSSELLLQSNWPHPNFLGNFLPDERKVTDKGFSARWRSTWFANNINSAFMYDNGIMEEEKLPTFTTSLIEPVDHYQLTERAVKYAVLFLGLTFMAFFLFETLTGLRVHPIQYLLVGAALVLFYLILLAFSEHLGFDVAYLLASVACSGLIAFYLSAVLRGMRRGMLFAASLLLLYGILYMLLQSEDNALVLGSVLLFGVLAGIMLLTRKLDWYQVADPARLKGNAAEPETAETPASNGENRFRLWK
;
A
#
# COMPACT_ATOMS: atom_id res chain seq x y z
N MET A 1 13.37 47.17 -23.22
CA MET A 1 12.15 46.41 -22.86
C MET A 1 12.46 45.49 -21.69
N PHE A 2 11.71 45.68 -20.60
CA PHE A 2 11.67 44.98 -19.31
C PHE A 2 12.98 44.68 -18.57
N LYS A 3 13.35 45.55 -17.61
CA LYS A 3 14.18 45.15 -16.46
C LYS A 3 13.64 45.77 -15.17
N SER A 4 12.41 45.42 -14.81
CA SER A 4 11.95 45.64 -13.44
C SER A 4 12.71 44.71 -12.50
N VAL A 5 13.12 45.20 -11.34
CA VAL A 5 13.76 44.42 -10.27
C VAL A 5 12.86 43.25 -9.84
N LEU A 6 11.54 43.46 -9.86
CA LEU A 6 10.53 42.44 -9.56
C LEU A 6 10.60 41.26 -10.54
N PHE A 7 10.77 41.54 -11.83
CA PHE A 7 10.84 40.51 -12.87
C PHE A 7 12.02 39.55 -12.65
N TRP A 8 13.21 40.10 -12.35
CA TRP A 8 14.37 39.27 -12.03
C TRP A 8 14.16 38.43 -10.77
N LYS A 9 13.57 38.99 -9.71
CA LYS A 9 13.26 38.23 -8.48
C LYS A 9 12.32 37.06 -8.73
N ILE A 10 11.21 37.30 -9.43
CA ILE A 10 10.25 36.24 -9.77
C ILE A 10 10.91 35.18 -10.65
N THR A 11 11.71 35.59 -11.63
CA THR A 11 12.42 34.66 -12.53
C THR A 11 13.44 33.82 -11.76
N THR A 12 14.20 34.42 -10.83
CA THR A 12 15.14 33.69 -9.98
C THR A 12 14.43 32.73 -9.05
N LEU A 13 13.31 33.11 -8.44
CA LEU A 13 12.52 32.22 -7.58
C LEU A 13 11.94 31.03 -8.34
N LEU A 14 11.40 31.28 -9.54
CA LEU A 14 10.85 30.23 -10.40
C LEU A 14 11.98 29.30 -10.88
N GLY A 15 13.14 29.86 -11.26
CA GLY A 15 14.33 29.08 -11.59
C GLY A 15 14.84 28.23 -10.43
N LEU A 16 14.87 28.76 -9.20
CA LEU A 16 15.22 28.01 -8.00
C LEU A 16 14.20 26.92 -7.67
N MET A 17 12.91 27.18 -7.90
CA MET A 17 11.86 26.18 -7.74
C MET A 17 12.06 25.01 -8.70
N ILE A 18 12.30 25.28 -9.99
CA ILE A 18 12.61 24.25 -10.99
C ILE A 18 13.89 23.50 -10.61
N LEU A 19 14.93 24.21 -10.18
CA LEU A 19 16.18 23.60 -9.73
C LEU A 19 15.95 22.64 -8.55
N MET A 20 15.08 23.01 -7.60
CA MET A 20 14.71 22.16 -6.46
C MET A 20 13.81 20.98 -6.83
N MET A 21 13.17 20.97 -8.01
CA MET A 21 12.45 19.78 -8.48
C MET A 21 13.39 18.62 -8.80
N ILE A 22 14.65 18.89 -9.18
CA ILE A 22 15.64 17.85 -9.47
C ILE A 22 15.89 16.97 -8.22
N PRO A 23 16.34 17.50 -7.07
CA PRO A 23 16.59 16.65 -5.90
C PRO A 23 15.31 16.08 -5.29
N VAL A 24 14.15 16.73 -5.43
CA VAL A 24 12.85 16.14 -5.04
C VAL A 24 12.52 14.92 -5.92
N GLY A 25 12.77 15.00 -7.23
CA GLY A 25 12.61 13.87 -8.16
C GLY A 25 13.55 12.71 -7.81
N MET A 26 14.83 12.99 -7.59
CA MET A 26 15.78 11.96 -7.14
C MET A 26 15.34 11.29 -5.84
N LEU A 27 14.76 12.06 -4.92
CA LEU A 27 14.25 11.51 -3.67
C LEU A 27 13.02 10.62 -3.89
N MET A 28 12.14 10.97 -4.82
CA MET A 28 11.05 10.10 -5.25
C MET A 28 11.59 8.76 -5.79
N ASP A 29 12.63 8.80 -6.63
CA ASP A 29 13.26 7.60 -7.16
C ASP A 29 13.82 6.71 -6.05
N VAL A 30 14.48 7.29 -5.05
CA VAL A 30 15.00 6.56 -3.87
C VAL A 30 13.85 5.94 -3.07
N VAL A 31 12.74 6.65 -2.87
CA VAL A 31 11.57 6.10 -2.16
C VAL A 31 10.99 4.92 -2.94
N GLN A 32 10.87 5.03 -4.26
CA GLN A 32 10.39 3.95 -5.12
C GLN A 32 11.33 2.75 -5.12
N GLU A 33 12.64 2.97 -5.21
CA GLU A 33 13.66 1.92 -5.16
C GLU A 33 13.60 1.18 -3.82
N ARG A 34 13.54 1.90 -2.70
CA ARG A 34 13.43 1.31 -1.36
C ARG A 34 12.13 0.52 -1.17
N SER A 35 10.99 1.04 -1.65
CA SER A 35 9.71 0.33 -1.66
C SER A 35 9.78 -0.94 -2.50
N GLY A 36 10.43 -0.89 -3.67
CA GLY A 36 10.66 -2.05 -4.54
C GLY A 36 11.53 -3.13 -3.88
N TYR A 37 12.63 -2.75 -3.20
CA TYR A 37 13.46 -3.68 -2.45
C TYR A 37 12.68 -4.35 -1.32
N ARG A 38 11.84 -3.61 -0.59
CA ARG A 38 10.94 -4.20 0.41
C ARG A 38 10.08 -5.29 -0.21
N GLN A 39 9.44 -5.03 -1.34
CA GLN A 39 8.58 -6.01 -2.00
C GLN A 39 9.34 -7.29 -2.40
N SER A 40 10.59 -7.14 -2.86
CA SER A 40 11.49 -8.27 -3.13
C SER A 40 11.82 -9.06 -1.86
N VAL A 41 12.13 -8.39 -0.75
CA VAL A 41 12.40 -9.02 0.55
C VAL A 41 11.18 -9.75 1.10
N VAL A 42 9.99 -9.15 1.01
CA VAL A 42 8.72 -9.80 1.37
C VAL A 42 8.49 -11.06 0.53
N GLY A 43 8.83 -11.01 -0.77
CA GLY A 43 8.84 -12.16 -1.67
C GLY A 43 9.78 -13.27 -1.17
N GLN A 44 11.02 -12.94 -0.84
CA GLN A 44 12.02 -13.90 -0.34
C GLN A 44 11.62 -14.54 1.00
N VAL A 45 11.03 -13.77 1.92
CA VAL A 45 10.50 -14.32 3.19
C VAL A 45 9.31 -15.25 2.93
N SER A 46 8.44 -14.87 1.99
CA SER A 46 7.33 -15.72 1.56
C SER A 46 7.81 -17.01 0.89
N GLU A 47 8.93 -16.96 0.18
CA GLU A 47 9.56 -18.15 -0.42
C GLU A 47 10.23 -19.06 0.60
N SER A 48 10.73 -18.54 1.72
CA SER A 48 11.35 -19.33 2.78
C SER A 48 10.36 -19.89 3.80
N THR A 49 9.16 -19.31 3.91
CA THR A 49 8.08 -19.80 4.79
C THR A 49 6.99 -20.51 3.98
N SER A 50 6.11 -19.72 3.36
CA SER A 50 4.97 -20.14 2.55
C SER A 50 4.32 -18.87 2.01
N ARG A 51 3.91 -18.85 0.74
CA ARG A 51 3.24 -17.70 0.13
C ARG A 51 1.82 -17.49 0.69
N ALA A 52 1.15 -16.45 0.21
CA ALA A 52 -0.28 -16.23 0.44
C ALA A 52 -1.09 -17.47 0.10
N GLN A 53 -1.97 -17.87 1.01
CA GLN A 53 -2.71 -19.12 0.88
C GLN A 53 -4.08 -18.88 0.27
N ARG A 54 -4.33 -19.56 -0.83
CA ARG A 54 -5.67 -19.75 -1.39
C ARG A 54 -6.03 -21.22 -1.20
N ILE A 55 -7.17 -21.47 -0.59
CA ILE A 55 -7.67 -22.81 -0.29
C ILE A 55 -8.89 -23.07 -1.15
N LEU A 56 -8.84 -24.15 -1.93
CA LEU A 56 -9.95 -24.65 -2.72
C LEU A 56 -10.36 -26.03 -2.20
N GLY A 57 -11.60 -26.13 -1.73
CA GLY A 57 -12.17 -27.37 -1.22
C GLY A 57 -12.51 -27.31 0.27
N PRO A 58 -12.84 -28.44 0.89
CA PRO A 58 -12.76 -29.80 0.35
C PRO A 58 -13.81 -30.14 -0.74
N VAL A 59 -13.41 -30.91 -1.76
CA VAL A 59 -14.28 -31.42 -2.84
C VAL A 59 -14.01 -32.92 -3.02
N ILE A 60 -15.04 -33.73 -3.31
CA ILE A 60 -14.82 -35.15 -3.65
C ILE A 60 -14.56 -35.27 -5.15
N VAL A 61 -13.53 -36.02 -5.52
CA VAL A 61 -13.19 -36.31 -6.90
C VAL A 61 -13.39 -37.81 -7.15
N ILE A 62 -14.14 -38.13 -8.20
CA ILE A 62 -14.42 -39.50 -8.63
C ILE A 62 -13.76 -39.68 -10.00
N PRO A 63 -12.55 -40.27 -10.07
CA PRO A 63 -11.91 -40.55 -11.35
C PRO A 63 -12.64 -41.68 -12.07
N TYR A 64 -12.80 -41.59 -13.38
CA TYR A 64 -13.33 -42.69 -14.19
C TYR A 64 -12.62 -42.75 -15.55
N THR A 65 -12.59 -43.93 -16.15
CA THR A 65 -12.06 -44.13 -17.50
C THR A 65 -13.16 -44.57 -18.44
N LEU A 66 -13.24 -43.91 -19.59
CA LEU A 66 -14.16 -44.24 -20.67
C LEU A 66 -13.38 -44.99 -21.77
N ARG A 67 -13.86 -46.17 -22.14
CA ARG A 67 -13.34 -46.94 -23.28
C ARG A 67 -14.23 -46.67 -24.49
N GLU A 68 -13.67 -46.06 -25.52
CA GLU A 68 -14.36 -45.82 -26.79
C GLU A 68 -13.71 -46.67 -27.88
N GLU A 69 -14.54 -47.38 -28.64
CA GLU A 69 -14.12 -48.06 -29.85
C GLU A 69 -14.24 -47.08 -31.02
N LYS A 70 -13.12 -46.52 -31.48
CA LYS A 70 -13.09 -45.68 -32.68
C LYS A 70 -12.61 -46.48 -33.87
N LYS A 71 -13.39 -46.44 -34.95
CA LYS A 71 -12.99 -47.04 -36.22
C LYS A 71 -12.07 -46.05 -36.94
N ASN A 72 -10.82 -46.44 -37.20
CA ASN A 72 -9.90 -45.64 -38.00
C ASN A 72 -10.38 -45.54 -39.47
N GLU A 73 -9.83 -44.61 -40.25
CA GLU A 73 -10.12 -44.44 -41.69
C GLU A 73 -9.92 -45.73 -42.52
N LYS A 74 -9.11 -46.68 -42.01
CA LYS A 74 -8.86 -48.01 -42.62
C LYS A 74 -9.84 -49.11 -42.18
N GLY A 75 -10.82 -48.80 -41.34
CA GLY A 75 -11.81 -49.76 -40.85
C GLY A 75 -11.38 -50.60 -39.65
N GLU A 76 -10.16 -50.42 -39.13
CA GLU A 76 -9.64 -51.08 -37.93
C GLU A 76 -10.24 -50.46 -36.66
N ILE A 77 -10.64 -51.29 -35.71
CA ILE A 77 -11.14 -50.86 -34.39
C ILE A 77 -9.93 -50.48 -33.53
N LYS A 78 -9.79 -49.20 -33.19
CA LYS A 78 -8.81 -48.70 -32.23
C LYS A 78 -9.53 -48.38 -30.93
N ILE A 79 -9.12 -49.05 -29.85
CA ILE A 79 -9.64 -48.77 -28.51
C ILE A 79 -8.90 -47.54 -27.98
N GLU A 80 -9.63 -46.45 -27.78
CA GLU A 80 -9.14 -45.25 -27.11
C GLU A 80 -9.63 -45.26 -25.66
N THR A 81 -8.73 -45.00 -24.71
CA THR A 81 -9.09 -44.91 -23.28
C THR A 81 -8.85 -43.50 -22.80
N SER A 82 -9.93 -42.80 -22.47
CA SER A 82 -9.90 -41.41 -21.98
C SER A 82 -10.14 -41.40 -20.47
N ARG A 83 -9.41 -40.55 -19.74
CA ARG A 83 -9.52 -40.39 -18.28
C ARG A 83 -10.24 -39.09 -17.97
N TYR A 84 -11.20 -39.17 -17.06
CA TYR A 84 -12.04 -38.06 -16.63
C TYR A 84 -12.15 -38.05 -15.11
N GLN A 85 -12.57 -36.90 -14.56
CA GLN A 85 -12.71 -36.68 -13.12
C GLN A 85 -14.01 -35.95 -12.85
N ARG A 86 -14.95 -36.63 -12.18
CA ARG A 86 -16.19 -36.02 -11.72
C ARG A 86 -15.99 -35.34 -10.38
N PHE A 87 -16.41 -34.09 -10.27
CA PHE A 87 -16.33 -33.31 -9.03
C PHE A 87 -17.67 -33.29 -8.31
N VAL A 88 -17.68 -33.64 -7.02
CA VAL A 88 -18.87 -33.58 -6.16
C VAL A 88 -18.64 -32.52 -5.09
N LEU A 89 -19.40 -31.43 -5.19
CA LEU A 89 -19.36 -30.30 -4.27
C LEU A 89 -20.16 -30.60 -2.98
N PRO A 90 -19.77 -30.02 -1.84
CA PRO A 90 -20.49 -30.24 -0.59
C PRO A 90 -21.84 -29.50 -0.55
N GLU A 91 -22.79 -30.04 0.22
CA GLU A 91 -24.02 -29.33 0.57
C GLU A 91 -23.74 -28.22 1.58
N SER A 92 -22.85 -28.48 2.54
CA SER A 92 -22.44 -27.52 3.57
C SER A 92 -20.94 -27.59 3.79
N LEU A 93 -20.31 -26.42 3.78
CA LEU A 93 -18.92 -26.21 4.16
C LEU A 93 -18.86 -25.15 5.26
N VAL A 94 -18.40 -25.55 6.45
CA VAL A 94 -18.16 -24.62 7.56
C VAL A 94 -16.69 -24.69 7.93
N VAL A 95 -16.03 -23.53 7.94
CA VAL A 95 -14.60 -23.42 8.28
C VAL A 95 -14.42 -22.43 9.42
N ASN A 96 -13.82 -22.90 10.52
CA ASN A 96 -13.45 -22.06 11.65
C ASN A 96 -11.93 -21.92 11.70
N GLY A 97 -11.42 -20.72 11.45
CA GLY A 97 -10.00 -20.43 11.45
C GLY A 97 -9.57 -19.54 12.61
N ARG A 98 -8.45 -19.91 13.24
CA ARG A 98 -7.82 -19.15 14.32
C ARG A 98 -6.35 -18.82 14.00
N PRO A 99 -6.03 -18.18 12.86
CA PRO A 99 -4.66 -17.87 12.50
C PRO A 99 -4.07 -16.79 13.43
N ASN A 100 -2.91 -17.09 14.01
CA ASN A 100 -2.11 -16.12 14.76
C ASN A 100 -1.09 -15.47 13.84
N VAL A 101 -1.06 -14.13 13.82
CA VAL A 101 -0.13 -13.32 13.04
C VAL A 101 1.08 -12.95 13.88
N GLU A 102 2.26 -13.19 13.31
CA GLU A 102 3.57 -12.82 13.83
C GLU A 102 4.29 -11.94 12.82
N ILE A 103 4.99 -10.93 13.32
CA ILE A 103 5.82 -10.07 12.49
C ILE A 103 7.20 -10.73 12.34
N ARG A 104 7.57 -11.09 11.11
CA ARG A 104 8.92 -11.58 10.77
C ARG A 104 9.73 -10.45 10.19
N LYS A 105 10.91 -10.21 10.78
CA LYS A 105 11.86 -9.18 10.34
C LYS A 105 13.00 -9.79 9.53
N LEU A 106 13.35 -9.15 8.43
CA LEU A 106 14.58 -9.41 7.68
C LEU A 106 15.31 -8.07 7.49
N GLY A 107 16.34 -7.83 8.30
CA GLY A 107 16.98 -6.52 8.40
C GLY A 107 16.00 -5.46 8.94
N ILE A 108 15.80 -4.38 8.18
CA ILE A 108 14.83 -3.31 8.49
C ILE A 108 13.42 -3.61 7.96
N TYR A 109 13.28 -4.62 7.09
CA TYR A 109 11.99 -4.95 6.49
C TYR A 109 11.21 -5.92 7.37
N GLN A 110 9.89 -5.79 7.38
CA GLN A 110 9.00 -6.67 8.11
C GLN A 110 7.87 -7.18 7.23
N THR A 111 7.44 -8.42 7.49
CA THR A 111 6.27 -9.03 6.86
C THR A 111 5.44 -9.78 7.90
N GLN A 112 4.13 -9.80 7.68
CA GLN A 112 3.18 -10.55 8.50
C GLN A 112 3.13 -11.99 8.01
N VAL A 113 3.59 -12.91 8.86
CA VAL A 113 3.41 -14.36 8.70
C VAL A 113 2.29 -14.76 9.63
N TYR A 114 1.37 -15.61 9.17
CA TYR A 114 0.36 -16.20 10.04
C TYR A 114 0.52 -17.71 10.13
N GLN A 115 0.11 -18.26 11.25
CA GLN A 115 0.01 -19.70 11.47
C GLN A 115 -1.15 -20.01 12.40
N GLY A 116 -1.96 -21.02 12.09
CA GLY A 116 -2.96 -21.51 13.02
C GLY A 116 -3.86 -22.61 12.45
N PRO A 117 -4.77 -23.14 13.29
CA PRO A 117 -5.70 -24.17 12.89
C PRO A 117 -6.84 -23.59 12.05
N LEU A 118 -7.21 -24.35 11.03
CA LEU A 118 -8.43 -24.23 10.25
C LEU A 118 -9.22 -25.53 10.45
N ASP A 119 -10.34 -25.44 11.15
CA ASP A 119 -11.23 -26.57 11.43
C ASP A 119 -12.30 -26.64 10.33
N PHE A 120 -12.24 -27.69 9.52
CA PHE A 120 -13.18 -27.94 8.42
C PHE A 120 -14.26 -28.91 8.87
N GLN A 121 -15.51 -28.52 8.64
CA GLN A 121 -16.68 -29.38 8.75
C GLN A 121 -17.38 -29.39 7.41
N VAL A 122 -17.52 -30.58 6.82
CA VAL A 122 -18.07 -30.74 5.48
C VAL A 122 -19.14 -31.82 5.46
N LYS A 123 -20.22 -31.52 4.73
CA LYS A 123 -21.30 -32.47 4.45
C LYS A 123 -21.53 -32.55 2.95
N PHE A 124 -21.47 -33.76 2.41
CA PHE A 124 -21.83 -34.10 1.03
C PHE A 124 -23.14 -34.87 1.02
N GLY A 125 -24.00 -34.55 0.05
CA GLY A 125 -25.17 -35.36 -0.26
C GLY A 125 -24.79 -36.64 -1.00
N GLN A 126 -25.78 -37.47 -1.30
CA GLN A 126 -25.59 -38.64 -2.16
C GLN A 126 -25.31 -38.15 -3.61
N PRO A 127 -24.16 -38.48 -4.20
CA PRO A 127 -23.90 -38.14 -5.59
C PRO A 127 -24.74 -39.03 -6.51
N ASP A 128 -25.33 -38.41 -7.52
CA ASP A 128 -25.92 -39.14 -8.65
C ASP A 128 -24.79 -39.65 -9.55
N LEU A 129 -24.70 -40.97 -9.69
CA LEU A 129 -23.67 -41.68 -10.45
C LEU A 129 -24.31 -42.65 -11.45
N GLU A 130 -25.60 -42.52 -11.76
CA GLU A 130 -26.29 -43.40 -12.71
C GLU A 130 -25.66 -43.34 -14.10
N ASP A 131 -25.20 -42.15 -14.52
CA ASP A 131 -24.50 -41.90 -15.78
C ASP A 131 -23.12 -42.57 -15.88
N LEU A 132 -22.54 -42.96 -14.74
CA LEU A 132 -21.25 -43.68 -14.67
C LEU A 132 -21.41 -45.21 -14.60
N GLN A 133 -22.64 -45.74 -14.56
CA GLN A 133 -22.94 -47.18 -14.47
C GLN A 133 -23.09 -47.84 -15.85
N HIS A 134 -22.21 -47.51 -16.80
CA HIS A 134 -22.17 -48.12 -18.13
C HIS A 134 -21.02 -49.12 -18.27
N SER A 135 -21.19 -50.13 -19.13
CA SER A 135 -20.20 -51.21 -19.33
C SER A 135 -18.87 -50.75 -19.92
N ASN A 136 -18.86 -49.60 -20.60
CA ASN A 136 -17.67 -48.97 -21.17
C ASN A 136 -16.97 -48.00 -20.19
N ILE A 137 -17.51 -47.83 -18.98
CA ILE A 137 -16.96 -46.96 -17.94
C ILE A 137 -16.36 -47.81 -16.82
N THR A 138 -15.16 -47.45 -16.38
CA THR A 138 -14.56 -48.03 -15.16
C THR A 138 -14.36 -46.91 -14.16
N VAL A 139 -15.15 -46.93 -13.07
CA VAL A 139 -15.05 -45.98 -11.97
C VAL A 139 -13.86 -46.34 -11.09
N GLY A 140 -12.99 -45.37 -10.85
CA GLY A 140 -11.82 -45.49 -9.98
C GLY A 140 -12.16 -45.23 -8.50
N GLN A 141 -11.12 -45.25 -7.66
CA GLN A 141 -11.29 -44.97 -6.25
C GLN A 141 -11.55 -43.47 -6.02
N PRO A 142 -12.67 -43.08 -5.37
CA PRO A 142 -12.93 -41.69 -5.05
C PRO A 142 -12.00 -41.18 -3.95
N PHE A 143 -11.73 -39.89 -3.91
CA PHE A 143 -10.92 -39.26 -2.88
C PHE A 143 -11.43 -37.86 -2.55
N LEU A 144 -11.24 -37.43 -1.31
CA LEU A 144 -11.44 -36.04 -0.88
C LEU A 144 -10.21 -35.24 -1.27
N MET A 145 -10.38 -34.09 -1.89
CA MET A 145 -9.30 -33.21 -2.33
C MET A 145 -9.41 -31.84 -1.67
N LEU A 146 -8.27 -31.30 -1.24
CA LEU A 146 -8.12 -29.92 -0.81
C LEU A 146 -6.89 -29.34 -1.51
N SER A 147 -7.10 -28.32 -2.34
CA SER A 147 -6.03 -27.63 -3.03
C SER A 147 -5.60 -26.38 -2.26
N LEU A 148 -4.30 -26.11 -2.28
CA LEU A 148 -3.69 -24.93 -1.67
C LEU A 148 -2.75 -24.28 -2.67
N SER A 149 -2.66 -22.95 -2.68
CA SER A 149 -1.70 -22.24 -3.54
C SER A 149 -0.23 -22.59 -3.26
N ASP A 150 0.12 -22.95 -2.01
CA ASP A 150 1.48 -23.35 -1.64
C ASP A 150 1.46 -24.37 -0.49
N SER A 151 1.66 -25.64 -0.83
CA SER A 151 1.58 -26.78 0.11
C SER A 151 2.63 -26.73 1.23
N ARG A 152 3.71 -25.95 1.09
CA ARG A 152 4.73 -25.75 2.16
C ARG A 152 4.16 -25.07 3.41
N GLY A 153 3.01 -24.40 3.26
CA GLY A 153 2.26 -23.83 4.37
C GLY A 153 1.65 -24.87 5.31
N ILE A 154 1.45 -26.11 4.86
CA ILE A 154 0.83 -27.17 5.68
C ILE A 154 1.80 -27.60 6.78
N LYS A 155 1.47 -27.29 8.04
CA LYS A 155 2.30 -27.68 9.20
C LYS A 155 1.91 -29.03 9.75
N SER A 156 0.62 -29.31 9.83
CA SER A 156 0.09 -30.62 10.23
C SER A 156 -1.37 -30.73 9.80
N ILE A 157 -1.85 -31.96 9.67
CA ILE A 157 -3.25 -32.26 9.39
C ILE A 157 -3.70 -33.47 10.21
N SER A 158 -4.93 -33.42 10.72
CA SER A 158 -5.55 -34.57 11.39
C SER A 158 -5.97 -35.63 10.37
N ALA A 159 -6.20 -36.87 10.83
CA ALA A 159 -6.93 -37.83 10.00
C ALA A 159 -8.34 -37.31 9.68
N LEU A 160 -8.91 -37.81 8.58
CA LEU A 160 -10.30 -37.52 8.22
C LEU A 160 -11.23 -38.33 9.14
N ASN A 161 -12.03 -37.62 9.94
CA ASN A 161 -13.02 -38.21 10.84
C ASN A 161 -14.42 -38.20 10.20
N GLY A 162 -15.39 -38.83 10.87
CA GLY A 162 -16.79 -38.91 10.41
C GLY A 162 -17.05 -40.03 9.39
N ILE A 163 -16.03 -40.82 9.04
CA ILE A 163 -16.12 -41.96 8.11
C ILE A 163 -15.85 -43.28 8.82
N GLN A 164 -16.45 -44.38 8.34
CA GLN A 164 -16.33 -45.71 8.96
C GLN A 164 -14.88 -46.20 9.10
N GLN A 165 -14.01 -45.83 8.16
CA GLN A 165 -12.59 -46.15 8.18
C GLN A 165 -11.80 -44.85 8.08
N GLN A 166 -11.11 -44.46 9.16
CA GLN A 166 -10.30 -43.24 9.18
C GLN A 166 -9.32 -43.24 7.99
N ALA A 167 -9.43 -42.21 7.14
CA ALA A 167 -8.56 -42.00 6.00
C ALA A 167 -7.47 -41.01 6.39
N LYS A 168 -6.23 -41.32 6.02
CA LYS A 168 -5.10 -40.40 6.15
C LYS A 168 -4.99 -39.55 4.90
N PHE A 169 -4.60 -38.30 5.08
CA PHE A 169 -4.27 -37.42 3.97
C PHE A 169 -2.88 -37.73 3.43
N GLU A 170 -2.77 -37.75 2.11
CA GLU A 170 -1.53 -37.91 1.35
C GLU A 170 -1.25 -36.63 0.52
N PRO A 171 0.02 -36.32 0.20
CA PRO A 171 0.37 -35.13 -0.56
C PRO A 171 -0.17 -35.13 -2.00
N GLY A 172 -0.48 -33.93 -2.51
CA GLY A 172 -0.96 -33.69 -3.87
C GLY A 172 -2.48 -33.82 -4.00
N THR A 173 -3.06 -33.23 -5.04
CA THR A 173 -4.52 -33.24 -5.26
C THR A 173 -4.99 -34.32 -6.24
N LEU A 174 -4.06 -34.90 -7.01
CA LEU A 174 -4.34 -35.81 -8.14
C LEU A 174 -5.22 -35.21 -9.25
N VAL A 175 -5.42 -33.89 -9.28
CA VAL A 175 -6.21 -33.17 -10.30
C VAL A 175 -5.29 -32.37 -11.20
N SER A 176 -5.46 -32.51 -12.52
CA SER A 176 -4.68 -31.75 -13.50
C SER A 176 -4.92 -30.25 -13.33
N GLY A 177 -3.85 -29.45 -13.33
CA GLY A 177 -3.91 -28.01 -13.11
C GLY A 177 -3.88 -27.58 -11.64
N LEU A 178 -4.12 -28.47 -10.68
CA LEU A 178 -4.13 -28.16 -9.23
C LEU A 178 -3.05 -28.94 -8.48
N SER A 179 -1.78 -28.87 -8.85
CA SER A 179 -0.77 -29.80 -8.30
C SER A 179 -0.52 -29.68 -6.78
N GLN A 180 -0.80 -28.52 -6.19
CA GLN A 180 -0.52 -28.22 -4.79
C GLN A 180 -1.74 -28.49 -3.89
N GLY A 181 -1.53 -29.28 -2.83
CA GLY A 181 -2.58 -29.62 -1.88
C GLY A 181 -2.41 -31.01 -1.30
N ILE A 182 -3.54 -31.60 -0.91
CA ILE A 182 -3.64 -32.91 -0.26
C ILE A 182 -4.87 -33.66 -0.75
N HIS A 183 -4.86 -34.98 -0.60
CA HIS A 183 -6.02 -35.82 -0.85
C HIS A 183 -6.16 -36.92 0.21
N ALA A 184 -7.37 -37.41 0.45
CA ALA A 184 -7.64 -38.57 1.30
C ALA A 184 -8.49 -39.58 0.54
N PRO A 185 -8.05 -40.85 0.38
CA PRO A 185 -8.80 -41.86 -0.34
C PRO A 185 -10.10 -42.20 0.41
N LEU A 186 -11.18 -42.39 -0.36
CA LEU A 186 -12.51 -42.74 0.14
C LEU A 186 -12.93 -44.11 -0.41
N ALA A 187 -13.79 -44.81 0.33
CA ALA A 187 -14.45 -46.01 -0.17
C ALA A 187 -15.71 -45.62 -0.94
N LEU A 188 -15.88 -46.13 -2.17
CA LEU A 188 -17.04 -45.84 -3.01
C LEU A 188 -18.38 -46.18 -2.32
N ALA A 189 -18.39 -47.26 -1.54
CA ALA A 189 -19.56 -47.69 -0.76
C ALA A 189 -20.02 -46.65 0.28
N SER A 190 -19.10 -45.83 0.80
CA SER A 190 -19.42 -44.78 1.78
C SER A 190 -20.18 -43.61 1.16
N LEU A 191 -20.08 -43.41 -0.16
CA LEU A 191 -20.75 -42.32 -0.86
C LEU A 191 -22.19 -42.67 -1.27
N GLN A 192 -22.49 -43.94 -1.48
CA GLN A 192 -23.73 -44.40 -2.13
C GLN A 192 -24.94 -44.57 -1.19
N LYS A 193 -24.76 -44.54 0.14
CA LYS A 193 -25.87 -44.81 1.09
C LYS A 193 -26.58 -43.56 1.62
N GLU A 194 -25.85 -42.62 2.26
CA GLU A 194 -26.45 -41.49 2.98
C GLU A 194 -25.69 -40.16 2.77
N GLY A 195 -24.76 -40.12 1.80
CA GLY A 195 -23.79 -39.04 1.66
C GLY A 195 -22.62 -39.18 2.64
N LEU A 196 -21.82 -38.11 2.80
CA LEU A 196 -20.60 -38.11 3.60
C LEU A 196 -20.57 -36.91 4.54
N THR A 197 -20.47 -37.13 5.84
CA THR A 197 -20.14 -36.07 6.80
C THR A 197 -18.74 -36.31 7.31
N ALA A 198 -17.88 -35.31 7.22
CA ALA A 198 -16.50 -35.43 7.65
C ALA A 198 -15.97 -34.14 8.27
N ASP A 199 -14.98 -34.31 9.15
CA ASP A 199 -14.28 -33.21 9.80
C ASP A 199 -12.78 -33.49 9.83
N PHE A 200 -12.00 -32.41 9.76
CA PHE A 200 -10.55 -32.44 9.94
C PHE A 200 -10.02 -31.05 10.30
N THR A 201 -8.87 -31.01 10.96
CA THR A 201 -8.15 -29.78 11.28
C THR A 201 -6.88 -29.69 10.46
N LEU A 202 -6.71 -28.57 9.75
CA LEU A 202 -5.50 -28.22 9.02
C LEU A 202 -4.78 -27.08 9.75
N ASN A 203 -3.57 -27.35 10.25
CA ASN A 203 -2.70 -26.27 10.72
C ASN A 203 -1.95 -25.69 9.52
N LEU A 204 -2.31 -24.45 9.17
CA LEU A 204 -1.79 -23.77 7.99
C LEU A 204 -0.96 -22.56 8.38
N ALA A 205 0.14 -22.36 7.66
CA ALA A 205 0.94 -21.16 7.66
C ALA A 205 0.89 -20.47 6.29
N GLY A 206 1.03 -19.14 6.29
CA GLY A 206 1.02 -18.32 5.08
C GLY A 206 1.55 -16.92 5.35
N THR A 207 1.63 -16.13 4.29
CA THR A 207 1.98 -14.70 4.36
C THR A 207 0.89 -13.85 3.71
N SER A 208 0.80 -12.58 4.09
CA SER A 208 0.03 -11.53 3.39
C SER A 208 -1.49 -11.71 3.34
N SER A 209 -2.04 -12.83 2.84
CA SER A 209 -3.49 -13.06 2.77
C SER A 209 -3.85 -14.53 2.91
N LEU A 210 -5.05 -14.75 3.47
CA LEU A 210 -5.73 -16.04 3.55
C LEU A 210 -7.04 -15.95 2.77
N SER A 211 -7.21 -16.83 1.80
CA SER A 211 -8.39 -16.90 0.94
C SER A 211 -9.01 -18.31 0.96
N LEU A 212 -10.33 -18.39 1.07
CA LEU A 212 -11.09 -19.64 0.95
C LEU A 212 -12.11 -19.52 -0.18
N VAL A 213 -12.14 -20.51 -1.08
CA VAL A 213 -13.18 -20.64 -2.11
C VAL A 213 -14.43 -21.30 -1.51
N PRO A 214 -15.60 -20.65 -1.52
CA PRO A 214 -16.84 -21.18 -0.96
C PRO A 214 -17.48 -22.22 -1.89
N VAL A 215 -16.94 -23.44 -1.89
CA VAL A 215 -17.34 -24.54 -2.80
C VAL A 215 -18.69 -25.20 -2.47
N GLY A 216 -19.21 -25.01 -1.26
CA GLY A 216 -20.46 -25.65 -0.83
C GLY A 216 -21.72 -24.93 -1.29
N ARG A 217 -22.85 -25.65 -1.41
CA ARG A 217 -24.18 -25.06 -1.63
C ARG A 217 -24.49 -23.97 -0.59
N SER A 218 -24.10 -24.23 0.66
CA SER A 218 -23.92 -23.24 1.71
C SER A 218 -22.47 -23.28 2.21
N SER A 219 -21.79 -22.14 2.23
CA SER A 219 -20.42 -22.00 2.73
C SER A 219 -20.33 -20.91 3.78
N GLU A 220 -19.74 -21.22 4.94
CA GLU A 220 -19.47 -20.28 6.02
C GLU A 220 -17.99 -20.31 6.41
N LEU A 221 -17.40 -19.13 6.58
CA LEU A 221 -16.06 -18.96 7.12
C LEU A 221 -16.13 -18.04 8.34
N LEU A 222 -15.64 -18.51 9.47
CA LEU A 222 -15.39 -17.72 10.66
C LEU A 222 -13.88 -17.60 10.86
N LEU A 223 -13.34 -16.39 10.84
CA LEU A 223 -11.94 -16.13 11.15
C LEU A 223 -11.82 -15.29 12.42
N GLN A 224 -10.91 -15.70 13.30
CA GLN A 224 -10.49 -14.94 14.47
C GLN A 224 -8.97 -14.86 14.51
N SER A 225 -8.43 -13.65 14.62
CA SER A 225 -6.98 -13.43 14.62
C SER A 225 -6.58 -12.31 15.59
N ASN A 226 -5.34 -12.32 16.04
CA ASN A 226 -4.73 -11.28 16.88
C ASN A 226 -4.30 -10.02 16.10
N TRP A 227 -4.47 -9.98 14.77
CA TRP A 227 -4.06 -8.84 13.96
C TRP A 227 -5.05 -7.66 14.04
N PRO A 228 -4.62 -6.45 14.42
CA PRO A 228 -5.55 -5.32 14.65
C PRO A 228 -6.02 -4.61 13.38
N HIS A 229 -5.34 -4.81 12.25
CA HIS A 229 -5.60 -4.06 11.02
C HIS A 229 -5.87 -4.98 9.82
N PRO A 230 -6.92 -5.84 9.86
CA PRO A 230 -7.28 -6.65 8.71
C PRO A 230 -7.81 -5.78 7.57
N ASN A 231 -7.54 -6.21 6.34
CA ASN A 231 -8.24 -5.68 5.17
C ASN A 231 -9.08 -6.79 4.56
N PHE A 232 -10.38 -6.54 4.41
CA PHE A 232 -11.33 -7.50 3.87
C PHE A 232 -11.51 -7.24 2.37
N LEU A 233 -11.06 -8.19 1.56
CA LEU A 233 -10.98 -8.05 0.11
C LEU A 233 -11.68 -9.24 -0.58
N GLY A 234 -11.73 -9.20 -1.90
CA GLY A 234 -12.28 -10.29 -2.72
C GLY A 234 -13.73 -10.05 -3.14
N ASN A 235 -14.39 -11.12 -3.58
CA ASN A 235 -15.73 -11.05 -4.16
C ASN A 235 -16.84 -10.93 -3.11
N PHE A 236 -16.53 -11.27 -1.86
CA PHE A 236 -17.48 -11.26 -0.75
C PHE A 236 -16.85 -10.61 0.48
N LEU A 237 -17.47 -9.54 0.97
CA LEU A 237 -17.16 -8.93 2.25
C LEU A 237 -17.80 -9.74 3.39
N PRO A 238 -17.26 -9.68 4.61
CA PRO A 238 -17.86 -10.37 5.75
C PRO A 238 -19.21 -9.72 6.11
N ASP A 239 -20.20 -10.56 6.42
CA ASP A 239 -21.52 -10.16 6.91
C ASP A 239 -21.40 -9.49 8.29
N GLU A 240 -20.53 -10.05 9.13
CA GLU A 240 -20.27 -9.58 10.48
C GLU A 240 -18.77 -9.39 10.65
N ARG A 241 -18.35 -8.23 11.18
CA ARG A 241 -16.95 -7.95 11.51
C ARG A 241 -16.82 -7.15 12.80
N LYS A 242 -15.83 -7.51 13.61
CA LYS A 242 -15.41 -6.77 14.79
C LYS A 242 -13.89 -6.64 14.75
N VAL A 243 -13.40 -5.40 14.68
CA VAL A 243 -11.97 -5.07 14.64
C VAL A 243 -11.64 -4.27 15.90
N THR A 244 -10.55 -4.62 16.56
CA THR A 244 -10.06 -3.99 17.80
C THR A 244 -8.54 -3.94 17.79
N ASP A 245 -7.94 -3.15 18.67
CA ASP A 245 -6.47 -3.08 18.81
C ASP A 245 -5.81 -4.41 19.21
N LYS A 246 -6.60 -5.40 19.66
CA LYS A 246 -6.12 -6.74 20.02
C LYS A 246 -6.28 -7.78 18.91
N GLY A 247 -6.96 -7.46 17.82
CA GLY A 247 -7.32 -8.44 16.81
C GLY A 247 -8.66 -8.19 16.13
N PHE A 248 -9.05 -9.15 15.28
CA PHE A 248 -10.33 -9.14 14.59
C PHE A 248 -11.07 -10.47 14.69
N SER A 249 -12.39 -10.39 14.50
CA SER A 249 -13.26 -11.51 14.19
C SER A 249 -14.15 -11.14 13.01
N ALA A 250 -14.27 -12.03 12.03
CA ALA A 250 -15.07 -11.82 10.84
C ALA A 250 -15.75 -13.11 10.40
N ARG A 251 -17.01 -12.99 9.94
CA ARG A 251 -17.84 -14.09 9.44
C ARG A 251 -18.30 -13.80 8.02
N TRP A 252 -18.06 -14.73 7.11
CA TRP A 252 -18.56 -14.72 5.74
C TRP A 252 -19.56 -15.84 5.54
N ARG A 253 -20.59 -15.58 4.73
CA ARG A 253 -21.50 -16.62 4.24
C ARG A 253 -21.72 -16.42 2.76
N SER A 254 -21.85 -17.53 2.04
CA SER A 254 -22.21 -17.54 0.62
C SER A 254 -23.04 -18.77 0.32
N THR A 255 -23.87 -18.66 -0.71
CA THR A 255 -24.57 -19.80 -1.29
C THR A 255 -24.15 -19.95 -2.74
N TRP A 256 -24.29 -21.17 -3.28
CA TRP A 256 -24.00 -21.43 -4.68
C TRP A 256 -24.76 -20.54 -5.68
N PHE A 257 -25.94 -20.01 -5.30
CA PHE A 257 -26.71 -19.07 -6.12
C PHE A 257 -26.03 -17.71 -6.23
N ALA A 258 -25.29 -17.30 -5.19
CA ALA A 258 -24.59 -16.02 -5.15
C ALA A 258 -23.25 -16.07 -5.89
N ASN A 259 -22.63 -17.25 -5.99
CA ASN A 259 -21.27 -17.40 -6.47
C ASN A 259 -21.14 -18.23 -7.78
N ASN A 260 -22.23 -18.87 -8.25
CA ASN A 260 -22.29 -19.74 -9.43
C ASN A 260 -21.17 -20.80 -9.49
N ILE A 261 -20.73 -21.27 -8.33
CA ILE A 261 -19.53 -22.12 -8.21
C ILE A 261 -19.69 -23.44 -8.95
N ASN A 262 -20.91 -23.95 -9.08
CA ASN A 262 -21.21 -25.19 -9.80
C ASN A 262 -20.74 -25.15 -11.26
N SER A 263 -20.82 -24.00 -11.93
CA SER A 263 -20.40 -23.89 -13.34
C SER A 263 -18.90 -24.15 -13.54
N ALA A 264 -18.08 -23.86 -12.53
CA ALA A 264 -16.64 -24.11 -12.58
C ALA A 264 -16.24 -25.59 -12.47
N PHE A 265 -17.15 -26.45 -11.97
CA PHE A 265 -16.95 -27.88 -11.74
C PHE A 265 -17.85 -28.76 -12.62
N MET A 266 -18.53 -28.16 -13.61
CA MET A 266 -19.46 -28.87 -14.49
C MET A 266 -18.79 -29.85 -15.46
N TYR A 267 -17.52 -29.63 -15.79
CA TYR A 267 -16.82 -30.43 -16.80
C TYR A 267 -15.90 -31.47 -16.17
N ASP A 268 -16.01 -32.70 -16.64
CA ASP A 268 -15.20 -33.81 -16.11
C ASP A 268 -13.77 -33.84 -16.67
N ASN A 269 -13.38 -32.81 -17.45
CA ASN A 269 -12.04 -32.63 -18.03
C ASN A 269 -11.16 -31.65 -17.24
N GLY A 270 -11.66 -31.05 -16.16
CA GLY A 270 -10.89 -30.17 -15.30
C GLY A 270 -11.73 -29.04 -14.69
N ILE A 271 -11.09 -28.26 -13.83
CA ILE A 271 -11.70 -27.10 -13.18
C ILE A 271 -11.31 -25.85 -13.96
N MET A 272 -12.25 -24.91 -14.13
CA MET A 272 -11.93 -23.59 -14.70
C MET A 272 -10.88 -22.88 -13.84
N GLU A 273 -10.00 -22.09 -14.46
CA GLU A 273 -8.88 -21.35 -13.83
C GLU A 273 -9.14 -20.98 -12.37
N GLU A 274 -8.42 -21.63 -11.44
CA GLU A 274 -8.62 -21.51 -9.99
C GLU A 274 -8.63 -20.06 -9.51
N GLU A 275 -7.82 -19.22 -10.14
CA GLU A 275 -7.62 -17.80 -9.87
C GLU A 275 -8.90 -16.97 -10.04
N LYS A 276 -9.78 -17.37 -10.95
CA LYS A 276 -11.04 -16.68 -11.25
C LYS A 276 -12.18 -17.06 -10.30
N LEU A 277 -12.00 -18.11 -9.50
CA LEU A 277 -13.04 -18.53 -8.56
C LEU A 277 -13.28 -17.47 -7.48
N PRO A 278 -14.53 -17.27 -7.04
CA PRO A 278 -14.82 -16.32 -5.99
C PRO A 278 -14.20 -16.75 -4.66
N THR A 279 -13.77 -15.80 -3.82
CA THR A 279 -13.20 -16.11 -2.50
C THR A 279 -13.69 -15.21 -1.38
N PHE A 280 -13.70 -15.78 -0.18
CA PHE A 280 -13.59 -15.04 1.07
C PHE A 280 -12.12 -14.72 1.29
N THR A 281 -11.73 -13.44 1.30
CA THR A 281 -10.32 -13.06 1.43
C THR A 281 -10.11 -12.09 2.59
N THR A 282 -9.16 -12.43 3.45
CA THR A 282 -8.61 -11.51 4.44
C THR A 282 -7.15 -11.25 4.14
N SER A 283 -6.81 -9.98 3.93
CA SER A 283 -5.43 -9.50 3.87
C SER A 283 -4.98 -9.08 5.27
N LEU A 284 -3.79 -9.52 5.62
CA LEU A 284 -3.10 -9.31 6.88
C LEU A 284 -1.89 -8.37 6.70
N ILE A 285 -1.85 -7.67 5.57
CA ILE A 285 -0.84 -6.64 5.28
C ILE A 285 -1.20 -5.37 6.07
N GLU A 286 -0.18 -4.67 6.56
CA GLU A 286 -0.34 -3.36 7.19
C GLU A 286 -0.86 -2.33 6.17
N PRO A 287 -2.04 -1.70 6.40
CA PRO A 287 -2.73 -0.91 5.38
C PRO A 287 -1.98 0.37 4.99
N VAL A 288 -1.24 0.99 5.93
CA VAL A 288 -0.47 2.21 5.68
C VAL A 288 0.98 1.95 6.03
N ASP A 289 1.79 1.78 4.99
CA ASP A 289 3.24 1.60 5.13
C ASP A 289 3.96 2.97 5.16
N HIS A 290 5.05 3.05 5.92
CA HIS A 290 5.86 4.26 6.04
C HIS A 290 6.44 4.72 4.68
N TYR A 291 6.68 3.80 3.75
CA TYR A 291 7.06 4.17 2.37
C TYR A 291 5.93 4.89 1.62
N GLN A 292 4.67 4.46 1.76
CA GLN A 292 3.54 5.14 1.12
C GLN A 292 3.31 6.54 1.71
N LEU A 293 3.40 6.68 3.03
CA LEU A 293 3.30 8.00 3.69
C LEU A 293 4.45 8.91 3.29
N THR A 294 5.66 8.38 3.16
CA THR A 294 6.83 9.14 2.69
C THR A 294 6.64 9.56 1.23
N GLU A 295 6.19 8.66 0.35
CA GLU A 295 5.88 8.99 -1.05
C GLU A 295 4.85 10.13 -1.13
N ARG A 296 3.76 10.05 -0.36
CA ARG A 296 2.75 11.12 -0.25
C ARG A 296 3.38 12.42 0.24
N ALA A 297 4.23 12.38 1.28
CA ALA A 297 4.91 13.57 1.80
C ALA A 297 5.76 14.25 0.71
N VAL A 298 6.50 13.47 -0.08
CA VAL A 298 7.36 13.97 -1.16
C VAL A 298 6.53 14.56 -2.31
N LYS A 299 5.36 13.98 -2.64
CA LYS A 299 4.42 14.58 -3.60
C LYS A 299 3.97 15.99 -3.16
N TYR A 300 3.83 16.22 -1.86
CA TYR A 300 3.51 17.55 -1.32
C TYR A 300 4.73 18.50 -1.23
N ALA A 301 5.95 18.05 -1.54
CA ALA A 301 7.15 18.88 -1.46
C ALA A 301 7.10 20.11 -2.37
N VAL A 302 6.47 20.00 -3.55
CA VAL A 302 6.30 21.14 -4.48
C VAL A 302 5.46 22.24 -3.85
N LEU A 303 4.36 21.85 -3.19
CA LEU A 303 3.51 22.80 -2.46
C LEU A 303 4.31 23.44 -1.31
N PHE A 304 5.02 22.63 -0.53
CA PHE A 304 5.77 23.10 0.63
C PHE A 304 6.90 24.08 0.25
N LEU A 305 7.66 23.76 -0.81
CA LEU A 305 8.69 24.62 -1.40
C LEU A 305 8.09 25.92 -1.92
N GLY A 306 7.00 25.83 -2.69
CA GLY A 306 6.33 27.00 -3.27
C GLY A 306 5.81 27.96 -2.20
N LEU A 307 5.13 27.43 -1.17
CA LEU A 307 4.62 28.23 -0.05
C LEU A 307 5.75 28.87 0.75
N THR A 308 6.84 28.14 1.00
CA THR A 308 7.98 28.70 1.74
C THR A 308 8.66 29.80 0.94
N PHE A 309 8.97 29.58 -0.34
CA PHE A 309 9.56 30.61 -1.20
C PHE A 309 8.66 31.83 -1.37
N MET A 310 7.34 31.63 -1.47
CA MET A 310 6.36 32.73 -1.47
C MET A 310 6.40 33.51 -0.16
N ALA A 311 6.46 32.84 0.99
CA ALA A 311 6.55 33.50 2.30
C ALA A 311 7.83 34.35 2.41
N PHE A 312 8.96 33.86 1.94
CA PHE A 312 10.20 34.64 1.86
C PHE A 312 10.08 35.84 0.93
N PHE A 313 9.49 35.65 -0.25
CA PHE A 313 9.28 36.72 -1.22
C PHE A 313 8.39 37.83 -0.66
N LEU A 314 7.28 37.46 -0.01
CA LEU A 314 6.39 38.41 0.65
C LEU A 314 7.08 39.11 1.81
N PHE A 315 7.84 38.38 2.63
CA PHE A 315 8.60 38.96 3.73
C PHE A 315 9.64 39.97 3.25
N GLU A 316 10.43 39.63 2.23
CA GLU A 316 11.41 40.53 1.61
C GLU A 316 10.72 41.79 1.04
N THR A 317 9.57 41.62 0.40
CA THR A 317 8.81 42.71 -0.22
C THR A 317 8.21 43.66 0.82
N LEU A 318 7.69 43.11 1.92
CA LEU A 318 7.06 43.88 3.01
C LEU A 318 8.09 44.54 3.94
N THR A 319 9.23 43.89 4.21
CA THR A 319 10.24 44.40 5.16
C THR A 319 11.36 45.20 4.50
N GLY A 320 11.50 45.13 3.17
CA GLY A 320 12.56 45.82 2.42
C GLY A 320 13.97 45.24 2.64
N LEU A 321 14.09 44.13 3.38
CA LEU A 321 15.36 43.43 3.59
C LEU A 321 15.72 42.61 2.37
N ARG A 322 16.84 42.93 1.73
CA ARG A 322 17.33 42.19 0.55
C ARG A 322 17.89 40.84 0.99
N VAL A 323 17.29 39.77 0.49
CA VAL A 323 17.72 38.39 0.72
C VAL A 323 18.46 37.92 -0.54
N HIS A 324 19.66 37.37 -0.39
CA HIS A 324 20.45 36.91 -1.53
C HIS A 324 19.88 35.59 -2.08
N PRO A 325 19.87 35.35 -3.41
CA PRO A 325 19.36 34.10 -3.99
C PRO A 325 19.95 32.81 -3.40
N ILE A 326 21.21 32.83 -2.98
CA ILE A 326 21.85 31.68 -2.31
C ILE A 326 21.13 31.28 -1.01
N GLN A 327 20.50 32.23 -0.32
CA GLN A 327 19.80 31.98 0.94
C GLN A 327 18.48 31.24 0.67
N TYR A 328 17.78 31.58 -0.42
CA TYR A 328 16.63 30.81 -0.90
C TYR A 328 17.03 29.39 -1.28
N LEU A 329 18.18 29.23 -1.95
CA LEU A 329 18.71 27.91 -2.31
C LEU A 329 19.00 27.06 -1.07
N LEU A 330 19.68 27.62 -0.07
CA LEU A 330 20.03 26.90 1.17
C LEU A 330 18.78 26.51 1.97
N VAL A 331 17.77 27.38 2.04
CA VAL A 331 16.49 27.02 2.67
C VAL A 331 15.78 25.93 1.88
N GLY A 332 15.73 26.03 0.55
CA GLY A 332 15.17 24.98 -0.31
C GLY A 332 15.88 23.63 -0.12
N ALA A 333 17.21 23.63 -0.03
CA ALA A 333 17.98 22.43 0.26
C ALA A 333 17.66 21.83 1.64
N ALA A 334 17.49 22.67 2.68
CA ALA A 334 17.06 22.21 3.99
C ALA A 334 15.67 21.56 3.94
N LEU A 335 14.73 22.15 3.18
CA LEU A 335 13.40 21.57 2.97
C LEU A 335 13.43 20.24 2.24
N VAL A 336 14.36 20.03 1.31
CA VAL A 336 14.54 18.73 0.66
C VAL A 336 15.16 17.72 1.64
N LEU A 337 16.14 18.14 2.45
CA LEU A 337 16.77 17.30 3.47
C LEU A 337 15.76 16.79 4.52
N PHE A 338 14.70 17.54 4.82
CA PHE A 338 13.61 17.05 5.66
C PHE A 338 13.06 15.70 5.16
N TYR A 339 12.80 15.55 3.86
CA TYR A 339 12.26 14.31 3.31
C TYR A 339 13.27 13.16 3.34
N LEU A 340 14.57 13.47 3.21
CA LEU A 340 15.63 12.47 3.28
C LEU A 340 15.76 11.94 4.71
N ILE A 341 15.76 12.83 5.70
CA ILE A 341 15.78 12.46 7.13
C ILE A 341 14.50 11.70 7.49
N LEU A 342 13.34 12.14 6.99
CA LEU A 342 12.06 11.44 7.19
C LEU A 342 12.14 10.00 6.68
N LEU A 343 12.59 9.79 5.44
CA LEU A 343 12.76 8.45 4.88
C LEU A 343 13.69 7.61 5.74
N ALA A 344 14.91 8.11 6.01
CA ALA A 344 15.92 7.38 6.76
C ALA A 344 15.48 7.03 8.19
N PHE A 345 14.81 7.94 8.90
CA PHE A 345 14.37 7.68 10.27
C PHE A 345 13.11 6.81 10.31
N SER A 346 12.23 6.91 9.31
CA SER A 346 11.00 6.11 9.25
C SER A 346 11.28 4.61 9.16
N GLU A 347 12.38 4.22 8.50
CA GLU A 347 12.85 2.83 8.41
C GLU A 347 13.19 2.22 9.78
N HIS A 348 13.49 3.04 10.80
CA HIS A 348 13.97 2.58 12.10
C HIS A 348 13.04 2.91 13.27
N LEU A 349 12.40 4.08 13.27
CA LEU A 349 11.62 4.62 14.40
C LEU A 349 10.11 4.65 14.15
N GLY A 350 9.67 4.28 12.94
CA GLY A 350 8.29 4.47 12.50
C GLY A 350 8.02 5.89 11.99
N PHE A 351 6.94 6.05 11.23
CA PHE A 351 6.65 7.29 10.51
C PHE A 351 6.43 8.50 11.42
N ASP A 352 5.60 8.36 12.46
CA ASP A 352 5.19 9.49 13.30
C ASP A 352 6.36 10.13 14.06
N VAL A 353 7.20 9.29 14.68
CA VAL A 353 8.38 9.74 15.42
C VAL A 353 9.42 10.31 14.45
N ALA A 354 9.64 9.66 13.31
CA ALA A 354 10.54 10.17 12.28
C ALA A 354 10.10 11.55 11.75
N TYR A 355 8.80 11.74 11.52
CA TYR A 355 8.23 13.00 11.06
C TYR A 355 8.42 14.12 12.06
N LEU A 356 8.15 13.87 13.34
CA LEU A 356 8.34 14.85 14.40
C LEU A 356 9.82 15.25 14.54
N LEU A 357 10.74 14.27 14.55
CA LEU A 357 12.18 14.55 14.65
C LEU A 357 12.69 15.32 13.42
N ALA A 358 12.31 14.91 12.21
CA ALA A 358 12.72 15.56 10.97
C ALA A 358 12.19 17.01 10.89
N SER A 359 10.91 17.23 11.22
CA SER A 359 10.28 18.56 11.16
C SER A 359 10.89 19.52 12.18
N VAL A 360 11.15 19.06 13.41
CA VAL A 360 11.81 19.86 14.46
C VAL A 360 13.26 20.15 14.09
N ALA A 361 14.02 19.16 13.62
CA ALA A 361 15.42 19.34 13.23
C ALA A 361 15.56 20.33 12.06
N CYS A 362 14.75 20.17 11.01
CA CYS A 362 14.77 21.06 9.84
C CYS A 362 14.30 22.47 10.21
N SER A 363 13.21 22.60 10.97
CA SER A 363 12.71 23.91 11.41
C SER A 363 13.72 24.61 12.31
N GLY A 364 14.39 23.90 13.20
CA GLY A 364 15.44 24.43 14.07
C GLY A 364 16.66 24.93 13.29
N LEU A 365 17.13 24.16 12.29
CA LEU A 365 18.22 24.57 11.41
C LEU A 365 17.88 25.86 10.65
N ILE A 366 16.66 25.94 10.08
CA ILE A 366 16.18 27.13 9.36
C ILE A 366 16.02 28.31 10.33
N ALA A 367 15.49 28.09 11.54
CA ALA A 367 15.35 29.13 12.57
C ALA A 367 16.70 29.76 12.92
N PHE A 368 17.70 28.92 13.17
CA PHE A 368 19.06 29.34 13.50
C PHE A 368 19.66 30.15 12.36
N TYR A 369 19.61 29.63 11.13
CA TYR A 369 20.15 30.31 9.96
C TYR A 369 19.47 31.66 9.68
N LEU A 370 18.14 31.70 9.70
CA LEU A 370 17.37 32.93 9.43
C LEU A 370 17.49 33.97 10.54
N SER A 371 17.73 33.55 11.79
CA SER A 371 17.97 34.50 12.88
C SER A 371 19.17 35.40 12.59
N ALA A 372 20.23 34.82 12.00
CA ALA A 372 21.43 35.53 11.57
C ALA A 372 21.18 36.37 10.30
N VAL A 373 20.54 35.78 9.28
CA VAL A 373 20.27 36.47 8.00
C VAL A 373 19.33 37.66 8.16
N LEU A 374 18.27 37.51 8.95
CA LEU A 374 17.24 38.53 9.16
C LEU A 374 17.60 39.52 10.28
N ARG A 375 18.82 39.41 10.85
CA ARG A 375 19.34 40.23 11.94
C ARG A 375 18.38 40.32 13.13
N GLY A 376 17.82 39.18 13.56
CA GLY A 376 16.90 39.16 14.69
C GLY A 376 16.29 37.80 15.02
N MET A 377 16.45 37.37 16.28
CA MET A 377 15.97 36.06 16.76
C MET A 377 14.45 35.92 16.70
N ARG A 378 13.69 37.00 16.95
CA ARG A 378 12.21 37.00 16.84
C ARG A 378 11.73 36.64 15.44
N ARG A 379 12.42 37.12 14.40
CA ARG A 379 12.06 36.86 12.99
C ARG A 379 12.36 35.42 12.60
N GLY A 380 13.52 34.89 13.02
CA GLY A 380 13.87 33.49 12.83
C GLY A 380 12.87 32.53 13.52
N MET A 381 12.50 32.82 14.77
CA MET A 381 11.50 32.03 15.50
C MET A 381 10.11 32.08 14.86
N LEU A 382 9.69 33.26 14.36
CA LEU A 382 8.42 33.39 13.65
C LEU A 382 8.38 32.54 12.37
N PHE A 383 9.47 32.51 11.61
CA PHE A 383 9.59 31.62 10.44
C PHE A 383 9.55 30.14 10.83
N ALA A 384 10.27 29.75 11.89
CA ALA A 384 10.27 28.38 12.39
C ALA A 384 8.88 27.93 12.85
N ALA A 385 8.15 28.79 13.55
CA ALA A 385 6.78 28.52 13.98
C ALA A 385 5.84 28.33 12.77
N SER A 386 5.97 29.16 11.74
CA SER A 386 5.21 29.01 10.49
C SER A 386 5.54 27.71 9.75
N LEU A 387 6.80 27.29 9.73
CA LEU A 387 7.22 26.01 9.13
C LEU A 387 6.69 24.82 9.92
N LEU A 388 6.77 24.86 11.25
CA LEU A 388 6.20 23.82 12.11
C LEU A 388 4.69 23.73 11.97
N LEU A 389 3.99 24.86 11.83
CA LEU A 389 2.56 24.87 11.53
C LEU A 389 2.28 24.19 10.18
N LEU A 390 3.07 24.51 9.15
CA LEU A 390 2.92 23.89 7.83
C LEU A 390 3.21 22.38 7.87
N TYR A 391 4.22 21.94 8.64
CA TYR A 391 4.47 20.52 8.90
C TYR A 391 3.31 19.88 9.67
N GLY A 392 2.75 20.54 10.68
CA GLY A 392 1.58 20.01 11.41
C GLY A 392 0.37 19.81 10.50
N ILE A 393 0.10 20.77 9.60
CA ILE A 393 -0.96 20.66 8.60
C ILE A 393 -0.66 19.52 7.61
N LEU A 394 0.58 19.42 7.14
CA LEU A 394 1.00 18.33 6.25
C LEU A 394 0.86 16.96 6.94
N TYR A 395 1.19 16.84 8.22
CA TYR A 395 0.99 15.62 8.99
C TYR A 395 -0.50 15.22 9.04
N MET A 396 -1.39 16.19 9.30
CA MET A 396 -2.84 15.95 9.28
C MET A 396 -3.34 15.52 7.89
N LEU A 397 -2.78 16.09 6.81
CA LEU A 397 -3.07 15.68 5.43
C LEU A 397 -2.60 14.26 5.13
N LEU A 398 -1.46 13.84 5.67
CA LEU A 398 -0.92 12.51 5.47
C LEU A 398 -1.74 11.46 6.22
N GLN A 399 -2.17 11.75 7.45
CA GLN A 399 -2.97 10.83 8.25
C GLN A 399 -4.40 10.64 7.72
N SER A 400 -4.94 11.62 7.00
CA SER A 400 -6.26 11.52 6.39
C SER A 400 -6.16 10.99 4.96
N GLU A 401 -6.50 9.72 4.76
CA GLU A 401 -6.60 9.12 3.42
C GLU A 401 -7.83 9.67 2.67
N ASP A 402 -9.01 9.60 3.31
CA ASP A 402 -10.29 9.92 2.66
C ASP A 402 -10.54 11.42 2.45
N ASN A 403 -9.96 12.30 3.28
CA ASN A 403 -10.24 13.75 3.25
C ASN A 403 -9.07 14.60 2.73
N ALA A 404 -8.06 13.98 2.10
CA ALA A 404 -6.86 14.69 1.64
C ALA A 404 -7.19 15.86 0.67
N LEU A 405 -8.14 15.67 -0.25
CA LEU A 405 -8.56 16.71 -1.20
C LEU A 405 -9.26 17.89 -0.49
N VAL A 406 -10.12 17.60 0.47
CA VAL A 406 -10.87 18.61 1.22
C VAL A 406 -9.91 19.44 2.08
N LEU A 407 -9.09 18.79 2.88
CA LEU A 407 -8.08 19.47 3.71
C LEU A 407 -7.10 20.29 2.86
N GLY A 408 -6.67 19.74 1.71
CA GLY A 408 -5.74 20.42 0.81
C GLY A 408 -6.34 21.66 0.15
N SER A 409 -7.59 21.59 -0.31
CA SER A 409 -8.28 22.73 -0.92
C SER A 409 -8.57 23.85 0.09
N VAL A 410 -8.98 23.50 1.32
CA VAL A 410 -9.16 24.46 2.42
C VAL A 410 -7.84 25.14 2.77
N LEU A 411 -6.74 24.39 2.84
CA LEU A 411 -5.40 24.95 3.07
C LEU A 411 -5.02 25.95 1.98
N LEU A 412 -5.12 25.55 0.71
CA LEU A 412 -4.78 26.41 -0.43
C LEU A 412 -5.64 27.68 -0.45
N PHE A 413 -6.94 27.55 -0.18
CA PHE A 413 -7.86 28.69 -0.07
C PHE A 413 -7.45 29.63 1.06
N GLY A 414 -7.18 29.10 2.25
CA GLY A 414 -6.77 29.90 3.41
C GLY A 414 -5.45 30.63 3.18
N VAL A 415 -4.48 29.97 2.54
CA VAL A 415 -3.20 30.58 2.17
C VAL A 415 -3.40 31.69 1.14
N LEU A 416 -4.18 31.44 0.08
CA LEU A 416 -4.48 32.46 -0.93
C LEU A 416 -5.18 33.68 -0.32
N ALA A 417 -6.18 33.45 0.54
CA ALA A 417 -6.88 34.51 1.26
C ALA A 417 -5.91 35.32 2.14
N GLY A 418 -5.00 34.65 2.86
CA GLY A 418 -3.95 35.29 3.65
C GLY A 418 -3.03 36.18 2.80
N ILE A 419 -2.57 35.67 1.65
CA ILE A 419 -1.74 36.44 0.70
C ILE A 419 -2.50 37.68 0.21
N MET A 420 -3.77 37.53 -0.19
CA MET A 420 -4.60 38.65 -0.65
C MET A 420 -4.77 39.72 0.43
N LEU A 421 -5.03 39.32 1.69
CA LEU A 421 -5.19 40.25 2.81
C LEU A 421 -3.89 41.00 3.15
N LEU A 422 -2.75 40.30 3.16
CA LEU A 422 -1.45 40.88 3.46
C LEU A 422 -0.96 41.83 2.36
N THR A 423 -1.27 41.54 1.10
CA THR A 423 -0.84 42.34 -0.05
C THR A 423 -1.82 43.45 -0.45
N ARG A 424 -3.00 43.54 0.18
CA ARG A 424 -4.06 44.54 -0.15
C ARG A 424 -3.59 45.99 -0.15
N LYS A 425 -2.61 46.34 0.70
CA LYS A 425 -2.07 47.71 0.81
C LYS A 425 -0.70 47.87 0.12
N LEU A 426 -0.25 46.86 -0.62
CA LEU A 426 1.04 46.87 -1.30
C LEU A 426 0.90 47.54 -2.67
N ASP A 427 1.67 48.60 -2.90
CA ASP A 427 1.76 49.22 -4.22
C ASP A 427 2.75 48.45 -5.11
N TRP A 428 2.22 47.59 -5.97
CA TRP A 428 3.01 46.74 -6.87
C TRP A 428 3.83 47.54 -7.90
N TYR A 429 3.41 48.76 -8.26
CA TYR A 429 4.13 49.59 -9.22
C TYR A 429 5.40 50.20 -8.59
N GLN A 430 5.33 50.60 -7.31
CA GLN A 430 6.51 51.09 -6.57
C GLN A 430 7.54 49.99 -6.30
N VAL A 431 7.11 48.74 -6.13
CA VAL A 431 8.02 47.58 -5.96
C VAL A 431 8.75 47.26 -7.27
N ALA A 432 8.14 47.58 -8.42
CA ALA A 432 8.71 47.36 -9.74
C ALA A 432 9.73 48.44 -10.18
N ASP A 433 9.80 49.57 -9.46
CA ASP A 433 10.61 50.74 -9.83
C ASP A 433 12.10 50.57 -9.48
N PRO A 434 13.03 50.68 -10.47
CA PRO A 434 14.48 50.62 -10.24
C PRO A 434 15.04 51.73 -9.33
N ALA A 435 14.31 52.82 -9.08
CA ALA A 435 14.77 53.93 -8.23
C ALA A 435 15.04 53.53 -6.76
N ARG A 436 14.39 52.46 -6.27
CA ARG A 436 14.59 51.91 -4.92
C ARG A 436 15.99 51.29 -4.68
N LEU A 437 16.79 51.12 -5.75
CA LEU A 437 18.19 50.68 -5.66
C LEU A 437 19.18 51.83 -5.42
N LYS A 438 18.80 53.08 -5.74
CA LYS A 438 19.60 54.28 -5.44
C LYS A 438 19.29 54.78 -4.04
N GLY A 439 19.74 54.05 -3.02
CA GLY A 439 19.83 54.61 -1.67
C GLY A 439 21.03 55.56 -1.59
N ASN A 440 20.76 56.81 -1.19
CA ASN A 440 21.71 57.80 -0.68
C ASN A 440 22.80 58.30 -1.65
N ALA A 441 22.45 59.22 -2.54
CA ALA A 441 23.36 60.31 -2.89
C ALA A 441 22.64 61.61 -2.50
N ALA A 442 23.21 62.30 -1.51
CA ALA A 442 22.68 63.54 -0.95
C ALA A 442 22.43 64.58 -2.07
N GLU A 443 21.24 65.15 -2.10
CA GLU A 443 21.00 66.45 -2.74
C GLU A 443 21.65 67.54 -1.87
N PRO A 444 22.48 68.44 -2.43
CA PRO A 444 22.93 69.59 -1.69
C PRO A 444 21.87 70.69 -1.71
N GLU A 445 21.50 71.18 -0.53
CA GLU A 445 20.68 72.36 -0.34
C GLU A 445 21.33 73.58 -1.00
N THR A 446 20.54 74.29 -1.80
CA THR A 446 20.85 75.63 -2.28
C THR A 446 20.60 76.64 -1.15
N ALA A 447 21.62 77.38 -0.74
CA ALA A 447 21.46 78.63 0.02
C ALA A 447 22.52 79.66 -0.42
N GLU A 448 22.06 80.89 -0.61
CA GLU A 448 22.75 82.03 -1.21
C GLU A 448 23.84 82.65 -0.31
N THR A 449 24.82 83.27 -0.99
CA THR A 449 25.91 84.21 -0.60
C THR A 449 25.49 85.41 0.32
N PRO A 450 26.40 86.26 0.92
CA PRO A 450 27.73 86.66 0.41
C PRO A 450 28.87 87.00 1.42
N ALA A 451 30.07 87.20 0.82
CA ALA A 451 31.17 88.12 1.17
C ALA A 451 32.07 87.87 2.41
N SER A 452 33.37 87.66 2.15
CA SER A 452 34.50 88.38 2.77
C SER A 452 35.85 87.88 2.22
N ASN A 453 36.73 88.84 1.91
CA ASN A 453 38.12 88.73 1.45
C ASN A 453 39.01 87.78 2.28
N GLY A 454 40.08 87.29 1.65
CA GLY A 454 41.32 86.96 2.37
C GLY A 454 42.13 85.79 1.82
N GLU A 455 43.10 86.11 0.96
CA GLU A 455 44.46 85.54 0.96
C GLU A 455 44.71 84.02 1.10
N ASN A 456 45.22 83.47 -0.01
CA ASN A 456 46.59 82.95 -0.12
C ASN A 456 46.93 81.58 0.51
N ARG A 457 47.64 80.77 -0.32
CA ARG A 457 48.70 79.78 -0.02
C ARG A 457 48.38 78.27 0.03
N PHE A 458 48.98 77.57 -0.97
CA PHE A 458 49.85 76.37 -0.85
C PHE A 458 49.26 75.08 -0.22
N ARG A 459 49.54 73.83 -0.64
CA ARG A 459 50.56 73.24 -1.51
C ARG A 459 50.18 71.78 -1.82
N LEU A 460 50.54 71.32 -3.01
CA LEU A 460 50.77 69.94 -3.44
C LEU A 460 51.57 69.10 -2.43
N TRP A 461 51.32 67.79 -2.39
CA TRP A 461 52.37 66.75 -2.35
C TRP A 461 51.95 65.52 -3.18
N LYS A 462 52.76 65.27 -4.22
CA LYS A 462 52.97 64.11 -5.12
C LYS A 462 51.81 63.49 -5.89
#